data_AF-A0A315CY20-F1
#
_entry.id   AF-A0A315CY20-F1
#
_cell.length_a   1.000
_cell.length_b   1.000
_cell.length_c   1.000
_cell.angle_alpha   90.00
_cell.angle_beta   90.00
_cell.angle_gamma   90.00
#
_symmetry.space_group_name_H-M   'P 1'
#
loop_
_entity.id
_entity.type
_entity.pdbx_description
1 polymer ?
#
loop_
_entity_poly.entity_id
_entity_poly.type
_entity_poly.pdbx_seq_one_letter_code
_entity_poly.pdbx_strand_id
1 'polypeptide(L)'
;GRMTGWGQDGPLAQAAGHDMNYVALTGLMSLTERPGHPPMVPPTVLGDAAGALGFSLGMVSALLAARTTGRGCVVDGAIVDVLAMLSPLVQLIRQGGGLESSAPSIFHDSPFYDRYLCSDGRYITIGAIEPPFYALLLKQLDLPDVVHARQMVKADWPLLKARITERFASQPSGHWTALMEGTDSCFAPVLTLGEAAVHPHNVARGLYRVTDQGDIETARGLRFLPLGGAAKNA
;
A
#
# COMPACT_ATOMS: atom_id res chain seq x y z
N GLY A 1 19.53 20.75 -4.27
CA GLY A 1 19.49 19.47 -4.98
C GLY A 1 18.87 19.66 -6.35
N ARG A 2 18.86 18.61 -7.15
CA ARG A 2 18.22 18.52 -8.47
C ARG A 2 17.20 17.38 -8.40
N MET A 3 15.96 17.65 -8.77
CA MET A 3 14.88 16.65 -8.77
C MET A 3 14.54 16.34 -10.21
N THR A 4 14.65 15.07 -10.60
CA THR A 4 14.34 14.61 -11.96
C THR A 4 13.68 13.25 -11.94
N GLY A 5 13.09 12.85 -13.06
CA GLY A 5 12.59 11.49 -13.23
C GLY A 5 13.69 10.44 -13.38
N TRP A 6 14.61 10.71 -14.31
CA TRP A 6 15.60 9.73 -14.79
C TRP A 6 17.00 9.87 -14.20
N GLY A 7 17.31 10.99 -13.51
CA GLY A 7 18.67 11.33 -13.08
C GLY A 7 19.36 12.35 -14.00
N GLN A 8 20.53 12.83 -13.59
CA GLN A 8 21.32 13.79 -14.36
C GLN A 8 22.13 13.14 -15.50
N ASP A 9 22.30 11.83 -15.46
CA ASP A 9 23.09 11.04 -16.41
C ASP A 9 22.35 9.77 -16.87
N GLY A 10 22.99 9.03 -17.77
CA GLY A 10 22.39 7.87 -18.42
C GLY A 10 21.59 8.20 -19.69
N PRO A 11 21.19 7.16 -20.44
CA PRO A 11 20.61 7.30 -21.78
C PRO A 11 19.26 8.00 -21.79
N LEU A 12 18.53 8.02 -20.66
CA LEU A 12 17.21 8.64 -20.54
C LEU A 12 17.25 10.03 -19.89
N ALA A 13 18.40 10.56 -19.48
CA ALA A 13 18.49 11.84 -18.76
C ALA A 13 17.85 13.02 -19.50
N GLN A 14 17.86 13.00 -20.85
CA GLN A 14 17.26 14.03 -21.70
C GLN A 14 15.88 13.64 -22.25
N ALA A 15 15.39 12.44 -21.93
CA ALA A 15 14.10 11.96 -22.39
C ALA A 15 12.97 12.51 -21.52
N ALA A 16 11.84 12.82 -22.15
CA ALA A 16 10.60 13.08 -21.42
C ALA A 16 10.10 11.81 -20.72
N GLY A 17 9.39 12.00 -19.61
CA GLY A 17 8.73 10.93 -18.87
C GLY A 17 7.79 11.54 -17.85
N HIS A 18 6.90 10.72 -17.31
CA HIS A 18 6.06 11.03 -16.16
C HIS A 18 6.12 9.89 -15.15
N ASP A 19 5.54 10.13 -13.97
CA ASP A 19 5.35 9.19 -12.85
C ASP A 19 5.37 7.70 -13.27
N MET A 20 4.41 7.28 -14.09
CA MET A 20 4.27 5.90 -14.52
C MET A 20 5.49 5.34 -15.27
N ASN A 21 6.18 6.15 -16.08
CA ASN A 21 7.36 5.71 -16.81
C ASN A 21 8.51 5.40 -15.85
N TYR A 22 8.69 6.25 -14.83
CA TYR A 22 9.72 6.06 -13.81
C TYR A 22 9.44 4.80 -13.00
N VAL A 23 8.18 4.61 -12.56
CA VAL A 23 7.76 3.40 -11.84
C VAL A 23 7.95 2.14 -12.70
N ALA A 24 7.56 2.19 -13.98
CA ALA A 24 7.65 1.05 -14.88
C ALA A 24 9.10 0.55 -15.05
N LEU A 25 10.05 1.47 -15.21
CA LEU A 25 11.45 1.11 -15.47
C LEU A 25 12.14 0.43 -14.28
N THR A 26 11.64 0.62 -13.06
CA THR A 26 12.15 -0.08 -11.86
C THR A 26 11.78 -1.56 -11.82
N GLY A 27 10.83 -1.99 -12.65
CA GLY A 27 10.22 -3.31 -12.58
C GLY A 27 9.15 -3.46 -11.48
N LEU A 28 9.02 -2.50 -10.56
CA LEU A 28 8.04 -2.57 -9.46
C LEU A 28 6.59 -2.51 -9.94
N MET A 29 6.32 -1.86 -11.08
CA MET A 29 4.97 -1.83 -11.65
C MET A 29 4.46 -3.25 -11.98
N SER A 30 5.34 -4.15 -12.43
CA SER A 30 4.95 -5.52 -12.79
C SER A 30 4.37 -6.32 -11.62
N LEU A 31 4.69 -5.95 -10.38
CA LEU A 31 4.14 -6.58 -9.18
C LEU A 31 2.65 -6.32 -8.99
N THR A 32 2.06 -5.38 -9.72
CA THR A 32 0.62 -5.08 -9.66
C THR A 32 -0.19 -5.83 -10.72
N GLU A 33 0.48 -6.61 -11.58
CA GLU A 33 -0.17 -7.37 -12.63
C GLU A 33 -1.21 -8.35 -12.07
N ARG A 34 -2.34 -8.46 -12.77
CA ARG A 34 -3.38 -9.44 -12.48
C ARG A 34 -3.81 -10.12 -13.77
N PRO A 35 -4.19 -11.41 -13.74
CA PRO A 35 -4.66 -12.10 -14.94
C PRO A 35 -5.77 -11.32 -15.65
N GLY A 36 -5.58 -11.02 -16.94
CA GLY A 36 -6.55 -10.29 -17.75
C GLY A 36 -6.60 -8.77 -17.54
N HIS A 37 -5.72 -8.20 -16.70
CA HIS A 37 -5.66 -6.75 -16.44
C HIS A 37 -4.24 -6.21 -16.59
N PRO A 38 -4.06 -5.02 -17.18
CA PRO A 38 -2.74 -4.40 -17.23
C PRO A 38 -2.26 -4.04 -15.80
N PRO A 39 -0.94 -3.99 -15.55
CA PRO A 39 -0.39 -3.44 -14.32
C PRO A 39 -0.88 -2.01 -14.09
N MET A 40 -1.29 -1.69 -12.86
CA MET A 40 -1.80 -0.36 -12.50
C MET A 40 -1.38 0.04 -11.09
N VAL A 41 -1.01 1.32 -10.95
CA VAL A 41 -0.62 1.95 -9.68
C VAL A 41 -1.39 3.26 -9.51
N PRO A 42 -1.64 3.74 -8.28
CA PRO A 42 -2.21 5.06 -8.07
C PRO A 42 -1.34 6.13 -8.73
N PRO A 43 -1.90 6.98 -9.61
CA PRO A 43 -1.13 7.95 -10.36
C PRO A 43 -0.47 8.96 -9.41
N THR A 44 0.76 9.37 -9.73
CA THR A 44 1.47 10.49 -9.09
C THR A 44 1.88 10.25 -7.63
N VAL A 45 1.33 9.22 -6.98
CA VAL A 45 1.64 8.87 -5.59
C VAL A 45 2.88 7.98 -5.53
N LEU A 46 2.92 6.92 -6.34
CA LEU A 46 4.00 5.95 -6.24
C LEU A 46 5.31 6.51 -6.78
N GLY A 47 5.33 7.19 -7.93
CA GLY A 47 6.56 7.76 -8.48
C GLY A 47 6.84 9.16 -7.95
N ASP A 48 6.05 10.14 -8.35
CA ASP A 48 6.34 11.56 -8.09
C ASP A 48 6.34 11.89 -6.59
N ALA A 49 5.31 11.49 -5.83
CA ALA A 49 5.24 11.79 -4.40
C ALA A 49 6.28 11.02 -3.58
N ALA A 50 6.48 9.72 -3.83
CA ALA A 50 7.53 8.96 -3.15
C ALA A 50 8.93 9.48 -3.50
N GLY A 51 9.14 9.85 -4.77
CA GLY A 51 10.36 10.50 -5.24
C GLY A 51 10.62 11.83 -4.52
N ALA A 52 9.60 12.68 -4.40
CA ALA A 52 9.70 13.95 -3.68
C ALA A 52 10.00 13.75 -2.18
N LEU A 53 9.42 12.72 -1.55
CA LEU A 53 9.74 12.34 -0.17
C LEU A 53 11.19 11.86 -0.03
N GLY A 54 11.66 10.99 -0.92
CA GLY A 54 13.05 10.53 -0.95
C GLY A 54 14.04 11.68 -1.17
N PHE A 55 13.74 12.59 -2.10
CA PHE A 55 14.54 13.79 -2.32
C PHE A 55 14.56 14.71 -1.09
N SER A 56 13.42 14.87 -0.41
CA SER A 56 13.34 15.64 0.83
C SER A 56 14.23 15.04 1.93
N LEU A 57 14.25 13.70 2.06
CA LEU A 57 15.15 12.99 2.97
C LEU A 57 16.63 13.23 2.59
N GLY A 58 16.96 13.16 1.28
CA GLY A 58 18.30 13.46 0.77
C GLY A 58 18.74 14.89 1.09
N MET A 59 17.85 15.86 0.91
CA MET A 59 18.09 17.27 1.25
C MET A 59 18.31 17.48 2.75
N VAL A 60 17.48 16.90 3.63
CA VAL A 60 17.67 16.98 5.09
C VAL A 60 18.98 16.32 5.51
N SER A 61 19.34 15.18 4.91
CA SER A 61 20.59 14.48 5.18
C SER A 61 21.82 15.30 4.75
N ALA A 62 21.77 15.93 3.58
CA ALA A 62 22.82 16.83 3.10
C ALA A 62 22.97 18.08 3.99
N LEU A 63 21.86 18.65 4.46
CA LEU A 63 21.89 19.77 5.41
C LEU A 63 22.52 19.38 6.76
N LEU A 64 22.19 18.18 7.28
CA LEU A 64 22.78 17.66 8.51
C LEU A 64 24.29 17.43 8.37
N ALA A 65 24.71 16.84 7.24
CA ALA A 65 26.11 16.65 6.91
C ALA A 65 26.85 17.98 6.77
N ALA A 66 26.28 18.96 6.06
CA ALA A 66 26.85 20.29 5.90
C ALA A 66 26.96 21.04 7.24
N ARG A 67 25.98 20.90 8.13
CA ARG A 67 26.04 21.48 9.49
C ARG A 67 27.20 20.92 10.32
N THR A 68 27.50 19.64 10.14
CA THR A 68 28.56 18.96 10.90
C THR A 68 29.95 19.21 10.30
N THR A 69 30.04 19.29 8.96
CA THR A 69 31.32 19.30 8.23
C THR A 69 31.70 20.66 7.66
N GLY A 70 30.76 21.62 7.58
CA GLY A 70 30.93 22.90 6.89
C GLY A 70 30.95 22.81 5.36
N ARG A 71 30.74 21.63 4.77
CA ARG A 71 30.80 21.42 3.31
C ARG A 71 29.44 20.97 2.78
N GLY A 72 28.93 21.68 1.77
CA GLY A 72 27.73 21.28 1.05
C GLY A 72 28.00 20.21 -0.01
N CYS A 73 26.92 19.64 -0.56
CA CYS A 73 26.96 18.74 -1.71
C CYS A 73 25.78 19.01 -2.65
N VAL A 74 25.86 18.47 -3.87
CA VAL A 74 24.71 18.40 -4.78
C VAL A 74 23.99 17.09 -4.50
N VAL A 75 22.71 17.17 -4.13
CA VAL A 75 21.81 16.00 -4.08
C VAL A 75 21.18 15.84 -5.46
N ASP A 76 21.50 14.74 -6.14
CA ASP A 76 20.77 14.29 -7.33
C ASP A 76 19.65 13.35 -6.87
N GLY A 77 18.40 13.78 -7.03
CA GLY A 77 17.21 13.01 -6.68
C GLY A 77 16.48 12.56 -7.93
N ALA A 78 16.86 11.39 -8.46
CA ALA A 78 16.10 10.74 -9.51
C ALA A 78 14.94 9.94 -8.92
N ILE A 79 13.73 10.11 -9.44
CA ILE A 79 12.55 9.32 -9.02
C ILE A 79 12.85 7.83 -9.20
N VAL A 80 13.40 7.43 -10.35
CA VAL A 80 13.72 6.02 -10.63
C VAL A 80 14.65 5.40 -9.57
N ASP A 81 15.65 6.15 -9.09
CA ASP A 81 16.58 5.69 -8.05
C ASP A 81 15.88 5.55 -6.70
N VAL A 82 15.09 6.56 -6.31
CA VAL A 82 14.33 6.54 -5.05
C VAL A 82 13.39 5.34 -5.02
N LEU A 83 12.70 5.04 -6.12
CA LEU A 83 11.83 3.88 -6.20
C LEU A 83 12.60 2.56 -6.16
N ALA A 84 13.70 2.46 -6.92
CA ALA A 84 14.53 1.26 -6.89
C ALA A 84 15.09 0.99 -5.48
N MET A 85 15.45 2.03 -4.73
CA MET A 85 15.89 1.93 -3.33
C MET A 85 14.83 1.32 -2.39
N LEU A 86 13.53 1.41 -2.72
CA LEU A 86 12.44 0.82 -1.93
C LEU A 86 12.21 -0.68 -2.22
N SER A 87 12.90 -1.25 -3.20
CA SER A 87 12.73 -2.64 -3.62
C SER A 87 13.39 -3.77 -2.78
N PRO A 88 14.28 -3.55 -1.78
CA PRO A 88 14.97 -4.66 -1.10
C PRO A 88 14.06 -5.74 -0.51
N LEU A 89 12.92 -5.37 0.10
CA LEU A 89 11.98 -6.36 0.65
C LEU A 89 11.33 -7.20 -0.46
N VAL A 90 10.97 -6.57 -1.58
CA VAL A 90 10.46 -7.26 -2.77
C VAL A 90 11.50 -8.23 -3.32
N GLN A 91 12.76 -7.79 -3.40
CA GLN A 91 13.85 -8.63 -3.88
C GLN A 91 14.05 -9.85 -2.97
N LEU A 92 13.98 -9.68 -1.66
CA LEU A 92 14.05 -10.79 -0.70
C LEU A 92 12.91 -11.80 -0.88
N ILE A 93 11.66 -11.31 -1.00
CA ILE A 93 10.50 -12.16 -1.24
C ILE A 93 10.66 -12.94 -2.55
N ARG A 94 11.12 -12.27 -3.61
CA ARG A 94 11.37 -12.90 -4.91
C ARG A 94 12.47 -13.96 -4.82
N GLN A 95 13.58 -13.70 -4.12
CA GLN A 95 14.65 -14.67 -3.90
C GLN A 95 14.16 -15.90 -3.11
N GLY A 96 13.16 -15.73 -2.25
CA GLY A 96 12.47 -16.83 -1.55
C GLY A 96 11.39 -17.54 -2.39
N GLY A 97 11.26 -17.24 -3.69
CA GLY A 97 10.25 -17.83 -4.57
C GLY A 97 8.83 -17.28 -4.37
N GLY A 98 8.65 -16.20 -3.60
CA GLY A 98 7.34 -15.66 -3.24
C GLY A 98 6.68 -14.80 -4.32
N LEU A 99 7.41 -14.44 -5.38
CA LEU A 99 6.94 -13.58 -6.50
C LEU A 99 7.29 -14.19 -7.87
N GLU A 100 7.63 -15.47 -7.92
CA GLU A 100 7.88 -16.16 -9.19
C GLU A 100 6.56 -16.53 -9.87
N SER A 101 6.47 -16.35 -11.19
CA SER A 101 5.25 -16.61 -11.97
C SER A 101 4.85 -18.09 -12.05
N SER A 102 5.72 -19.01 -11.62
CA SER A 102 5.52 -20.45 -11.71
C SER A 102 4.80 -21.05 -10.49
N ALA A 103 4.65 -20.30 -9.39
CA ALA A 103 4.05 -20.78 -8.15
C ALA A 103 3.09 -19.75 -7.54
N PRO A 104 2.01 -20.18 -6.85
CA PRO A 104 1.09 -19.24 -6.20
C PRO A 104 1.81 -18.37 -5.17
N SER A 105 1.61 -17.05 -5.26
CA SER A 105 2.13 -16.05 -4.33
C SER A 105 1.15 -15.75 -3.21
N ILE A 106 1.66 -15.47 -2.01
CA ILE A 106 0.82 -14.96 -0.91
C ILE A 106 0.13 -13.65 -1.32
N PHE A 107 0.84 -12.77 -2.04
CA PHE A 107 0.40 -11.42 -2.34
C PHE A 107 -0.57 -11.32 -3.53
N HIS A 108 -0.66 -12.37 -4.36
CA HIS A 108 -1.50 -12.40 -5.56
C HIS A 108 -2.57 -13.48 -5.52
N ASP A 109 -2.27 -14.64 -4.94
CA ASP A 109 -3.07 -15.85 -5.08
C ASP A 109 -3.73 -16.31 -3.78
N SER A 110 -3.20 -15.90 -2.63
CA SER A 110 -3.78 -16.34 -1.35
C SER A 110 -5.21 -15.81 -1.15
N PRO A 111 -6.06 -16.56 -0.42
CA PRO A 111 -7.41 -16.12 -0.10
C PRO A 111 -7.47 -15.15 1.09
N PHE A 112 -6.36 -14.98 1.83
CA PHE A 112 -6.29 -14.17 3.05
C PHE A 112 -5.43 -12.91 2.88
N TYR A 113 -5.00 -12.61 1.66
CA TYR A 113 -4.37 -11.34 1.29
C TYR A 113 -4.87 -10.91 -0.10
N ASP A 114 -6.06 -10.32 -0.17
CA ASP A 114 -6.61 -9.82 -1.43
C ASP A 114 -7.75 -8.80 -1.23
N ARG A 115 -8.24 -8.27 -2.35
CA ARG A 115 -9.50 -7.52 -2.45
C ARG A 115 -10.64 -8.42 -2.90
N TYR A 116 -11.83 -8.19 -2.35
CA TYR A 116 -13.05 -8.94 -2.68
C TYR A 116 -14.18 -8.00 -3.04
N LEU A 117 -14.93 -8.35 -4.09
CA LEU A 117 -16.12 -7.62 -4.53
C LEU A 117 -17.34 -8.04 -3.68
N CYS A 118 -18.09 -7.06 -3.21
CA CYS A 118 -19.32 -7.25 -2.44
C CYS A 118 -20.57 -7.09 -3.32
N SER A 119 -21.75 -7.45 -2.80
CA SER A 119 -23.01 -7.42 -3.56
C SER A 119 -23.42 -6.02 -4.06
N ASP A 120 -22.91 -4.97 -3.42
CA ASP A 120 -23.14 -3.55 -3.75
C ASP A 120 -22.15 -3.02 -4.81
N GLY A 121 -21.34 -3.89 -5.41
CA GLY A 121 -20.34 -3.52 -6.41
C GLY A 121 -19.10 -2.84 -5.83
N ARG A 122 -18.97 -2.81 -4.50
CA ARG A 122 -17.82 -2.19 -3.80
C ARG A 122 -16.80 -3.25 -3.41
N TYR A 123 -15.55 -2.82 -3.21
CA TYR A 123 -14.47 -3.70 -2.76
C TYR A 123 -14.16 -3.52 -1.28
N ILE A 124 -13.79 -4.63 -0.64
CA ILE A 124 -13.14 -4.67 0.68
C ILE A 124 -11.78 -5.35 0.54
N THR A 125 -10.89 -5.15 1.50
CA THR A 125 -9.58 -5.81 1.57
C THR A 125 -9.48 -6.72 2.78
N ILE A 126 -8.71 -7.79 2.61
CA ILE A 126 -8.29 -8.71 3.68
C ILE A 126 -6.77 -8.83 3.60
N GLY A 127 -6.11 -8.76 4.75
CA GLY A 127 -4.66 -8.94 4.88
C GLY A 127 -4.27 -9.84 6.07
N ALA A 128 -5.08 -10.86 6.36
CA ALA A 128 -4.96 -11.73 7.52
C ALA A 128 -3.89 -12.82 7.31
N ILE A 129 -2.61 -12.43 7.23
CA ILE A 129 -1.49 -13.37 7.01
C ILE A 129 -1.19 -14.16 8.27
N GLU A 130 -1.21 -13.53 9.44
CA GLU A 130 -0.84 -14.17 10.70
C GLU A 130 -1.92 -15.18 11.13
N PRO A 131 -1.54 -16.38 11.63
CA PRO A 131 -2.49 -17.43 11.99
C PRO A 131 -3.66 -17.01 12.91
N PRO A 132 -3.47 -16.20 13.98
CA PRO A 132 -4.61 -15.78 14.81
C PRO A 132 -5.61 -14.90 14.04
N PHE A 133 -5.13 -14.04 13.15
CA PHE A 133 -5.96 -13.15 12.34
C PHE A 133 -6.74 -13.94 11.29
N TYR A 134 -6.09 -14.91 10.65
CA TYR A 134 -6.74 -15.82 9.71
C TYR A 134 -7.81 -16.70 10.37
N ALA A 135 -7.55 -17.21 11.58
CA ALA A 135 -8.55 -17.97 12.33
C ALA A 135 -9.78 -17.11 12.69
N LEU A 136 -9.56 -15.84 13.06
CA LEU A 136 -10.66 -14.90 13.31
C LEU A 136 -11.45 -14.62 12.03
N LEU A 137 -10.78 -14.40 10.89
CA LEU A 137 -11.43 -14.22 9.59
C LEU A 137 -12.34 -15.41 9.25
N LEU A 138 -11.84 -16.64 9.35
CA LEU A 138 -12.65 -17.84 9.06
C LEU A 138 -13.88 -17.93 9.97
N LYS A 139 -13.74 -17.57 11.24
CA LYS A 139 -14.86 -17.51 12.18
C LYS A 139 -15.90 -16.44 11.78
N GLN A 140 -15.46 -15.24 11.41
CA GLN A 140 -16.36 -14.16 10.99
C GLN A 140 -17.05 -14.46 9.65
N LEU A 141 -16.38 -15.18 8.75
CA LEU A 141 -16.96 -15.65 7.49
C LEU A 141 -17.89 -16.87 7.66
N ASP A 142 -17.94 -17.46 8.85
CA ASP A 142 -18.68 -18.69 9.16
C ASP A 142 -18.23 -19.87 8.28
N LEU A 143 -16.91 -20.13 8.26
CA LEU A 143 -16.27 -21.22 7.51
C LEU A 143 -15.64 -22.25 8.48
N PRO A 144 -16.43 -22.94 9.31
CA PRO A 144 -15.92 -23.82 10.37
C PRO A 144 -15.26 -25.10 9.83
N ASP A 145 -15.54 -25.49 8.59
CA ASP A 145 -14.97 -26.66 7.92
C ASP A 145 -13.53 -26.43 7.42
N VAL A 146 -13.08 -25.17 7.37
CA VAL A 146 -11.72 -24.81 6.93
C VAL A 146 -10.73 -25.00 8.08
N VAL A 147 -9.80 -25.94 7.90
CA VAL A 147 -8.74 -26.21 8.87
C VAL A 147 -7.69 -25.10 8.80
N HIS A 148 -7.70 -24.17 9.76
CA HIS A 148 -6.79 -23.02 9.75
C HIS A 148 -5.29 -23.40 9.71
N ALA A 149 -4.88 -24.54 10.29
CA ALA A 149 -3.50 -25.03 10.22
C ALA A 149 -3.02 -25.36 8.80
N ARG A 150 -3.93 -25.48 7.83
CA ARG A 150 -3.62 -25.68 6.41
C ARG A 150 -3.49 -24.37 5.62
N GLN A 151 -3.48 -23.22 6.28
CA GLN A 151 -3.41 -21.89 5.65
C GLN A 151 -2.36 -21.80 4.52
N MET A 152 -1.17 -22.38 4.71
CA MET A 152 -0.05 -22.29 3.77
C MET A 152 -0.02 -23.41 2.72
N VAL A 153 -1.03 -24.29 2.68
CA VAL A 153 -1.15 -25.34 1.65
C VAL A 153 -1.70 -24.72 0.38
N LYS A 154 -0.80 -24.26 -0.50
CA LYS A 154 -1.14 -23.50 -1.72
C LYS A 154 -2.11 -24.22 -2.67
N ALA A 155 -2.11 -25.55 -2.69
CA ALA A 155 -3.03 -26.34 -3.50
C ALA A 155 -4.51 -26.16 -3.10
N ASP A 156 -4.78 -25.79 -1.85
CA ASP A 156 -6.13 -25.56 -1.34
C ASP A 156 -6.64 -24.14 -1.68
N TRP A 157 -5.74 -23.21 -2.01
CA TRP A 157 -6.05 -21.78 -2.19
C TRP A 157 -7.09 -21.50 -3.27
N PRO A 158 -7.05 -22.09 -4.49
CA PRO A 158 -8.02 -21.75 -5.52
C PRO A 158 -9.47 -22.02 -5.10
N LEU A 159 -9.71 -23.18 -4.49
CA LEU A 159 -11.06 -23.57 -4.02
C LEU A 159 -11.51 -22.70 -2.85
N LEU A 160 -10.63 -22.45 -1.88
CA LEU A 160 -10.94 -21.60 -0.74
C LEU A 160 -11.19 -20.14 -1.15
N LYS A 161 -10.40 -19.62 -2.09
CA LYS A 161 -10.56 -18.26 -2.63
C LYS A 161 -11.89 -18.09 -3.35
N ALA A 162 -12.32 -19.09 -4.12
CA ALA A 162 -13.65 -19.07 -4.75
C ALA A 162 -14.77 -18.99 -3.70
N ARG A 163 -14.70 -19.80 -2.63
CA ARG A 163 -15.68 -19.80 -1.54
C ARG A 163 -15.71 -18.47 -0.78
N ILE A 164 -14.54 -17.92 -0.45
CA ILE A 164 -14.43 -16.63 0.25
C ILE A 164 -14.94 -15.49 -0.66
N THR A 165 -14.66 -15.54 -1.96
CA THR A 165 -15.19 -14.58 -2.95
C THR A 165 -16.72 -14.60 -2.97
N GLU A 166 -17.32 -15.79 -3.09
CA GLU A 166 -18.78 -15.94 -3.06
C GLU A 166 -19.37 -15.44 -1.74
N ARG A 167 -18.70 -15.74 -0.62
CA ARG A 167 -19.12 -15.29 0.71
C ARG A 167 -19.15 -13.77 0.77
N PHE A 168 -18.08 -13.08 0.41
CA PHE A 168 -18.05 -11.61 0.41
C PHE A 168 -19.05 -11.00 -0.58
N ALA A 169 -19.26 -11.63 -1.74
CA ALA A 169 -20.23 -11.20 -2.75
C ALA A 169 -21.70 -11.36 -2.29
N SER A 170 -21.99 -12.12 -1.24
CA SER A 170 -23.35 -12.37 -0.74
C SER A 170 -23.96 -11.23 0.09
N GLN A 171 -23.14 -10.27 0.55
CA GLN A 171 -23.58 -9.15 1.38
C GLN A 171 -22.94 -7.84 0.89
N PRO A 172 -23.53 -6.67 1.17
CA PRO A 172 -22.94 -5.38 0.80
C PRO A 172 -21.70 -5.07 1.64
N SER A 173 -20.81 -4.22 1.14
CA SER A 173 -19.57 -3.84 1.85
C SER A 173 -19.81 -3.35 3.28
N GLY A 174 -20.87 -2.58 3.51
CA GLY A 174 -21.24 -2.07 4.84
C GLY A 174 -21.58 -3.16 5.87
N HIS A 175 -22.09 -4.32 5.44
CA HIS A 175 -22.30 -5.46 6.33
C HIS A 175 -20.95 -5.98 6.87
N TRP A 176 -19.98 -6.16 5.97
CA TRP A 176 -18.65 -6.64 6.32
C TRP A 176 -17.89 -5.63 7.17
N THR A 177 -18.01 -4.33 6.86
CA THR A 177 -17.46 -3.25 7.69
C THR A 177 -18.01 -3.33 9.12
N ALA A 178 -19.33 -3.43 9.30
CA ALA A 178 -19.92 -3.54 10.64
C ALA A 178 -19.47 -4.80 11.41
N LEU A 179 -19.14 -5.89 10.70
CA LEU A 179 -18.71 -7.14 11.31
C LEU A 179 -17.22 -7.20 11.65
N MET A 180 -16.37 -6.59 10.82
CA MET A 180 -14.92 -6.82 10.82
C MET A 180 -14.08 -5.58 11.17
N GLU A 181 -14.59 -4.38 10.95
CA GLU A 181 -13.83 -3.15 11.22
C GLU A 181 -13.48 -3.01 12.72
N GLY A 182 -12.23 -2.65 13.01
CA GLY A 182 -11.74 -2.56 14.39
C GLY A 182 -11.42 -3.91 15.04
N THR A 183 -11.55 -5.02 14.31
CA THR A 183 -11.13 -6.35 14.78
C THR A 183 -9.77 -6.76 14.19
N ASP A 184 -9.17 -7.83 14.74
CA ASP A 184 -7.88 -8.36 14.29
C ASP A 184 -7.99 -9.22 13.01
N SER A 185 -9.03 -9.05 12.19
CA SER A 185 -9.19 -9.79 10.92
C SER A 185 -8.46 -9.15 9.74
N CYS A 186 -7.69 -8.08 9.99
CA CYS A 186 -6.93 -7.33 8.98
C CYS A 186 -7.81 -6.87 7.81
N PHE A 187 -8.95 -6.27 8.14
CA PHE A 187 -9.97 -5.81 7.20
C PHE A 187 -9.92 -4.28 7.01
N ALA A 188 -10.20 -3.82 5.78
CA ALA A 188 -10.59 -2.43 5.52
C ALA A 188 -11.52 -2.32 4.30
N PRO A 189 -12.44 -1.34 4.24
CA PRO A 189 -13.18 -1.04 3.02
C PRO A 189 -12.30 -0.29 2.00
N VAL A 190 -12.50 -0.52 0.70
CA VAL A 190 -11.87 0.29 -0.37
C VAL A 190 -12.72 1.55 -0.57
N LEU A 191 -12.23 2.66 -0.01
CA LEU A 191 -12.91 3.95 -0.02
C LEU A 191 -12.48 4.83 -1.21
N THR A 192 -13.41 5.63 -1.70
CA THR A 192 -13.10 6.81 -2.52
C THR A 192 -12.44 7.91 -1.66
N LEU A 193 -11.85 8.93 -2.29
CA LEU A 193 -11.28 10.07 -1.57
C LEU A 193 -12.32 10.78 -0.69
N GLY A 194 -13.56 10.95 -1.18
CA GLY A 194 -14.66 11.57 -0.44
C GLY A 194 -15.05 10.77 0.80
N GLU A 195 -15.16 9.46 0.67
CA GLU A 195 -15.49 8.58 1.80
C GLU A 195 -14.33 8.49 2.80
N ALA A 196 -13.09 8.45 2.32
CA ALA A 196 -11.91 8.47 3.17
C ALA A 196 -11.82 9.76 4.00
N ALA A 197 -12.22 10.91 3.45
CA ALA A 197 -12.19 12.19 4.15
C ALA A 197 -13.14 12.23 5.37
N VAL A 198 -14.25 11.49 5.32
CA VAL A 198 -15.27 11.46 6.38
C VAL A 198 -15.25 10.18 7.22
N HIS A 199 -14.37 9.23 6.91
CA HIS A 199 -14.23 8.00 7.68
C HIS A 199 -13.89 8.30 9.15
N PRO A 200 -14.56 7.69 10.15
CA PRO A 200 -14.38 8.06 11.57
C PRO A 200 -12.93 8.03 12.04
N HIS A 201 -12.15 7.03 11.63
CA HIS A 201 -10.72 6.96 11.97
C HIS A 201 -9.91 8.12 11.37
N ASN A 202 -10.21 8.49 10.12
CA ASN A 202 -9.47 9.54 9.40
C ASN A 202 -9.84 10.93 9.94
N VAL A 203 -11.10 11.13 10.31
CA VAL A 203 -11.57 12.34 11.01
C VAL A 203 -10.91 12.47 12.38
N ALA A 204 -10.94 11.41 13.21
CA ALA A 204 -10.28 11.42 14.52
C ALA A 204 -8.77 11.68 14.41
N ARG A 205 -8.15 11.27 13.30
CA ARG A 205 -6.74 11.54 13.03
C ARG A 205 -6.48 12.88 12.32
N GLY A 206 -7.52 13.61 11.93
CA GLY A 206 -7.41 14.85 11.19
C GLY A 206 -6.60 14.70 9.90
N LEU A 207 -6.76 13.57 9.19
CA LEU A 207 -5.96 13.29 7.98
C LEU A 207 -6.36 14.15 6.79
N TYR A 208 -7.65 14.51 6.73
CA TYR A 208 -8.22 15.30 5.66
C TYR A 208 -8.95 16.51 6.22
N ARG A 209 -8.99 17.59 5.45
CA ARG A 209 -9.83 18.76 5.67
C ARG A 209 -10.68 18.94 4.43
N VAL A 210 -11.99 19.10 4.63
CA VAL A 210 -12.90 19.53 3.57
C VAL A 210 -12.99 21.04 3.63
N THR A 211 -12.69 21.73 2.52
CA THR A 211 -12.75 23.19 2.44
C THR A 211 -14.20 23.66 2.29
N ASP A 212 -14.45 24.97 2.49
CA ASP A 212 -15.78 25.56 2.27
C ASP A 212 -16.26 25.42 0.81
N GLN A 213 -15.33 25.18 -0.13
CA GLN A 213 -15.61 24.94 -1.54
C GLN A 213 -15.87 23.46 -1.86
N GLY A 214 -15.75 22.57 -0.86
CA GLY A 214 -15.93 21.13 -1.00
C GLY A 214 -14.68 20.36 -1.42
N ASP A 215 -13.52 21.02 -1.54
CA ASP A 215 -12.26 20.36 -1.88
C ASP A 215 -11.72 19.55 -0.70
N ILE A 216 -11.02 18.46 -1.00
CA ILE A 216 -10.39 17.59 -0.01
C ILE A 216 -8.89 17.87 0.01
N GLU A 217 -8.41 18.40 1.13
CA GLU A 217 -7.00 18.67 1.39
C GLU A 217 -6.43 17.66 2.40
N THR A 218 -5.23 17.12 2.14
CA THR A 218 -4.54 16.24 3.10
C THR A 218 -3.79 17.07 4.13
N ALA A 219 -3.97 16.76 5.42
CA ALA A 219 -3.20 17.36 6.51
C ALA A 219 -1.74 16.89 6.51
N ARG A 220 -0.87 17.57 7.27
CA ARG A 220 0.55 17.18 7.40
C ARG A 220 0.66 15.75 7.93
N GLY A 221 1.30 14.86 7.15
CA GLY A 221 1.31 13.43 7.44
C GLY A 221 2.12 13.01 8.68
N LEU A 222 3.23 13.69 8.98
CA LEU A 222 4.07 13.39 10.14
C LEU A 222 3.67 14.25 11.35
N ARG A 223 3.49 13.60 12.51
CA ARG A 223 3.22 14.27 13.79
C ARG A 223 4.52 14.39 14.58
N PHE A 224 4.92 15.63 14.87
CA PHE A 224 6.06 15.92 15.73
C PHE A 224 5.55 16.15 17.15
N LEU A 225 5.71 15.15 18.01
CA LEU A 225 5.25 15.20 19.39
C LEU A 225 6.39 15.69 20.30
N PRO A 226 6.11 16.52 21.32
CA PRO A 226 7.12 16.93 22.29
C PRO A 226 7.59 15.72 23.11
N LEU A 227 8.86 15.72 23.51
CA LEU A 227 9.55 14.64 24.26
C LEU A 227 8.99 14.35 25.67
N GLY A 228 7.82 14.91 26.04
CA GLY A 228 7.12 14.64 27.31
C GLY A 228 5.61 14.75 27.20
N GLY A 229 5.04 14.77 25.99
CA GLY A 229 3.59 14.89 25.80
C GLY A 229 2.88 13.56 26.00
N ALA A 230 2.27 13.36 27.17
CA ALA A 230 1.23 12.34 27.33
C ALA A 230 0.15 12.59 26.28
N ALA A 231 -0.23 11.54 25.54
CA ALA A 231 -1.38 11.58 24.66
C ALA A 231 -2.61 11.97 25.49
N LYS A 232 -3.11 13.20 25.31
CA LYS A 232 -4.41 13.58 25.87
C LYS A 232 -5.46 12.86 25.04
N ASN A 233 -6.03 11.80 25.61
CA ASN A 233 -7.33 11.30 25.23
C ASN A 233 -8.36 12.42 25.42
N ALA A 234 -9.01 12.81 24.34
CA ALA A 234 -10.31 13.47 24.33
C ALA A 234 -11.07 12.96 23.10
#